data_AF-X1VKY1-F1
#
_entry.id   AF-X1VKY1-F1
#
_cell.length_a   1.000
_cell.length_b   1.000
_cell.length_c   1.000
_cell.angle_alpha   90.00
_cell.angle_beta   90.00
_cell.angle_gamma   90.00
#
_symmetry.space_group_name_H-M   'P 1'
#
loop_
_entity.id
_entity.type
_entity.pdbx_description
1 polymer ?
#
loop_
_entity_poly.entity_id
_entity_poly.type
_entity_poly.pdbx_seq_one_letter_code
_entity_poly.pdbx_strand_id
1 'polypeptide(L)'
;MIQIEIILLTNNIVLPFQQLKQDYQLDFIELNKLFATRSLAEHGLGFLINVYEVQDSDNSTNSKLLKKIIFDTGGPNLTFLHNSDLRGYQFYDTDMIILSHWHYDHSGWITKNIRKNR
;
A
#
# COMPACT_ATOMS: atom_id res chain seq x y z
N MET A 1 19.95 -10.32 -0.88
CA MET A 1 19.31 -9.41 -1.85
C MET A 1 18.25 -8.53 -1.17
N ILE A 2 17.97 -7.30 -1.65
CA ILE A 2 16.85 -6.48 -1.13
C ILE A 2 15.62 -6.69 -2.02
N GLN A 3 14.46 -6.91 -1.42
CA GLN A 3 13.17 -6.99 -2.10
C GLN A 3 12.24 -5.87 -1.61
N ILE A 4 11.53 -5.22 -2.53
CA ILE A 4 10.55 -4.17 -2.21
C ILE A 4 9.18 -4.63 -2.68
N GLU A 5 8.21 -4.61 -1.78
CA GLU A 5 6.82 -4.89 -2.03
C GLU A 5 6.03 -3.59 -1.92
N ILE A 6 5.30 -3.22 -2.98
CA ILE A 6 4.47 -2.02 -3.02
C ILE A 6 3.01 -2.45 -3.15
N ILE A 7 2.25 -2.24 -2.09
CA ILE A 7 0.83 -2.59 -2.01
C ILE A 7 0.01 -1.33 -2.18
N LEU A 8 -0.79 -1.29 -3.24
CA LEU A 8 -1.75 -0.23 -3.47
C LEU A 8 -3.02 -0.47 -2.65
N LEU A 9 -3.31 0.42 -1.72
CA LEU A 9 -4.46 0.34 -0.82
C LEU A 9 -5.57 1.31 -1.20
N THR A 10 -5.29 2.43 -1.84
CA THR A 10 -6.30 3.37 -2.35
C THR A 10 -5.95 3.81 -3.75
N ASN A 11 -6.82 3.54 -4.72
CA ASN A 11 -6.67 4.11 -6.06
C ASN A 11 -7.90 3.97 -6.95
N ASN A 12 -7.99 4.90 -7.90
CA ASN A 12 -8.80 4.81 -9.11
C ASN A 12 -7.99 4.35 -10.36
N ILE A 13 -6.66 4.30 -10.26
CA ILE A 13 -5.72 4.07 -11.38
C ILE A 13 -5.26 2.61 -11.39
N VAL A 14 -6.18 1.67 -11.57
CA VAL A 14 -5.84 0.24 -11.71
C VAL A 14 -5.64 -0.15 -13.18
N LEU A 15 -6.35 0.51 -14.10
CA LEU A 15 -6.35 0.17 -15.54
C LEU A 15 -4.96 0.25 -16.20
N PRO A 16 -4.14 1.30 -15.99
CA PRO A 16 -2.82 1.36 -16.61
C PRO A 16 -1.90 0.22 -16.16
N PHE A 17 -1.93 -0.18 -14.89
CA PHE A 17 -1.11 -1.30 -14.39
C PHE A 17 -1.59 -2.65 -14.95
N GLN A 18 -2.90 -2.81 -15.16
CA GLN A 18 -3.45 -4.00 -15.83
C GLN A 18 -2.98 -4.10 -17.28
N GLN A 19 -3.01 -2.98 -18.01
CA GLN A 19 -2.51 -2.89 -19.39
C GLN A 19 -1.01 -3.18 -19.44
N LEU A 20 -0.20 -2.51 -18.61
CA LEU A 20 1.25 -2.75 -18.56
C LEU A 20 1.60 -4.20 -18.23
N LYS A 21 0.89 -4.83 -17.28
CA LYS A 21 1.09 -6.25 -16.98
C LYS A 21 0.80 -7.11 -18.20
N GLN A 22 -0.28 -6.84 -18.92
CA GLN A 22 -0.69 -7.61 -20.10
C GLN A 22 0.29 -7.43 -21.27
N ASP A 23 0.69 -6.19 -21.54
CA ASP A 23 1.50 -5.83 -22.71
C ASP A 23 2.95 -6.30 -22.56
N TYR A 24 3.48 -6.29 -21.33
CA TYR A 24 4.89 -6.59 -21.05
C TYR A 24 5.13 -7.86 -20.22
N GLN A 25 4.08 -8.61 -19.88
CA GLN A 25 4.16 -9.85 -19.08
C GLN A 25 4.95 -9.66 -17.77
N LEU A 26 4.62 -8.59 -17.04
CA LEU A 26 5.33 -8.22 -15.82
C LEU A 26 4.90 -9.10 -14.64
N ASP A 27 5.70 -10.12 -14.32
CA ASP A 27 5.42 -11.07 -13.24
C ASP A 27 5.43 -10.44 -11.84
N PHE A 28 6.13 -9.32 -11.66
CA PHE A 28 6.18 -8.59 -10.40
C PHE A 28 4.91 -7.75 -10.11
N ILE A 29 3.97 -7.67 -11.05
CA ILE A 29 2.68 -7.01 -10.83
C ILE A 29 1.64 -8.07 -10.44
N GLU A 30 1.15 -8.03 -9.21
CA GLU A 30 0.11 -8.94 -8.74
C GLU A 30 -1.26 -8.27 -8.67
N LEU A 31 -2.28 -8.93 -9.23
CA LEU A 31 -3.67 -8.43 -9.24
C LEU A 31 -4.54 -9.34 -8.38
N ASN A 32 -4.80 -8.94 -7.14
CA ASN A 32 -5.57 -9.76 -6.21
C ASN A 32 -7.10 -9.53 -6.37
N LYS A 33 -7.72 -10.34 -7.23
CA LYS A 33 -9.16 -10.24 -7.57
C LYS A 33 -10.10 -10.45 -6.36
N LEU A 34 -9.71 -11.27 -5.39
CA LEU A 34 -10.54 -11.56 -4.21
C LEU A 34 -10.72 -10.31 -3.36
N PHE A 35 -9.63 -9.63 -3.02
CA PHE A 35 -9.69 -8.39 -2.25
C PHE A 35 -10.28 -7.23 -3.05
N ALA A 36 -10.15 -7.24 -4.38
CA ALA A 36 -10.71 -6.19 -5.24
C ALA A 36 -12.23 -6.05 -5.10
N THR A 37 -12.96 -7.16 -4.88
CA THR A 37 -14.43 -7.11 -4.73
C THR A 37 -14.91 -6.51 -3.41
N ARG A 38 -14.05 -6.47 -2.39
CA ARG A 38 -14.34 -5.91 -1.07
C ARG A 38 -13.70 -4.54 -0.85
N SER A 39 -12.65 -4.23 -1.61
CA SER A 39 -11.93 -2.96 -1.49
C SER A 39 -12.80 -1.83 -2.01
N LEU A 40 -12.74 -0.69 -1.32
CA LEU A 40 -13.37 0.55 -1.79
C LEU A 40 -12.36 1.35 -2.63
N ALA A 41 -12.86 2.11 -3.59
CA ALA A 41 -12.07 3.06 -4.37
C ALA A 41 -12.48 4.49 -4.01
N GLU A 42 -11.53 5.42 -4.05
CA GLU A 42 -11.79 6.84 -3.88
C GLU A 42 -10.80 7.66 -4.69
N HIS A 43 -11.13 8.93 -4.95
CA HIS A 43 -10.17 9.89 -5.45
C HIS A 43 -9.10 10.15 -4.39
N GLY A 44 -7.94 9.52 -4.59
CA GLY A 44 -6.78 9.63 -3.74
C GLY A 44 -5.81 8.48 -3.93
N LEU A 45 -4.66 8.60 -3.27
CA LEU A 45 -3.55 7.67 -3.39
C LEU A 45 -3.08 7.22 -2.01
N GLY A 46 -2.73 5.95 -1.89
CA GLY A 46 -2.08 5.43 -0.69
C GLY A 46 -1.47 4.07 -0.92
N PHE A 47 -0.21 3.95 -0.53
CA PHE A 47 0.57 2.74 -0.62
C PHE A 47 1.05 2.28 0.76
N LEU A 48 1.15 0.96 0.91
CA LEU A 48 1.97 0.33 1.91
C LEU A 48 3.20 -0.25 1.21
N ILE A 49 4.39 0.17 1.62
CA ILE A 49 5.66 -0.24 1.04
C ILE A 49 6.44 -1.01 2.11
N ASN A 50 6.72 -2.29 1.82
CA ASN A 50 7.54 -3.14 2.68
C ASN A 50 8.88 -3.40 2.01
N VAL A 51 9.98 -3.23 2.75
CA VAL A 51 11.34 -3.50 2.29
C VAL A 51 11.86 -4.70 3.07
N TYR A 52 12.26 -5.74 2.37
CA TYR A 52 12.76 -6.99 2.94
C TYR A 52 14.22 -7.22 2.57
N GLU A 53 14.97 -7.81 3.50
CA GLU A 53 16.23 -8.48 3.24
C GLU A 53 15.96 -9.96 2.97
N VAL A 54 16.32 -10.41 1.77
CA VAL A 54 16.23 -11.81 1.34
C VAL A 54 17.60 -12.44 1.51
N GLN A 55 17.69 -13.49 2.33
CA GLN A 55 18.92 -14.26 2.48
C GLN A 55 18.99 -15.34 1.40
N ASP A 56 20.09 -15.36 0.65
CA ASP A 56 20.35 -16.34 -0.41
C ASP A 56 20.80 -17.67 0.20
N SER A 57 19.83 -18.49 0.60
CA SER A 57 20.04 -19.92 0.84
C SER A 57 18.73 -20.68 0.66
N ASP A 58 18.44 -21.09 -0.58
CA ASP A 58 17.55 -22.18 -1.03
C ASP A 58 16.11 -22.28 -0.47
N ASN A 59 15.66 -21.33 0.34
CA ASN A 59 14.30 -21.28 0.89
C ASN A 59 13.78 -19.85 0.83
N SER A 60 12.82 -19.62 -0.07
CA SER A 60 12.08 -18.36 -0.28
C SER A 60 11.30 -17.85 0.94
N THR A 61 11.43 -18.51 2.09
CA THR A 61 10.70 -18.24 3.33
C THR A 61 11.48 -17.41 4.35
N ASN A 62 12.78 -17.19 4.17
CA ASN A 62 13.59 -16.40 5.09
C ASN A 62 13.79 -14.96 4.56
N SER A 63 12.71 -14.20 4.48
CA SER A 63 12.76 -12.74 4.27
C SER A 63 12.60 -12.02 5.61
N LYS A 64 13.50 -11.07 5.90
CA LYS A 64 13.43 -10.23 7.09
C LYS A 64 12.91 -8.86 6.70
N LEU A 65 11.80 -8.42 7.29
CA LEU A 65 11.29 -7.06 7.11
C LEU A 65 12.30 -6.07 7.70
N LEU A 66 12.83 -5.18 6.86
CA LEU A 66 13.77 -4.12 7.25
C LEU A 66 13.04 -2.80 7.52
N LYS A 67 12.07 -2.46 6.66
CA LYS A 67 11.31 -1.22 6.73
C LYS A 67 9.88 -1.40 6.29
N LYS A 68 8.97 -0.73 6.99
CA LYS A 68 7.56 -0.60 6.65
C LYS A 68 7.20 0.88 6.53
N ILE A 69 6.79 1.29 5.33
CA ILE A 69 6.58 2.68 4.97
C ILE A 69 5.14 2.83 4.47
N ILE A 70 4.44 3.83 4.97
CA ILE A 70 3.18 4.29 4.39
C ILE A 70 3.50 5.49 3.49
N PHE A 71 3.10 5.43 2.22
CA PHE A 71 3.28 6.54 1.27
C PHE A 71 1.91 7.03 0.81
N ASP A 72 1.56 8.24 1.22
CA ASP A 72 0.21 8.80 1.17
C ASP A 72 -0.84 7.92 1.86
N THR A 73 -2.01 8.49 2.10
CA THR A 73 -3.02 7.89 2.98
C THR A 73 -4.46 8.04 2.49
N GLY A 74 -4.60 8.35 1.20
CA GLY A 74 -5.88 8.53 0.53
C GLY A 74 -6.63 9.79 0.96
N GLY A 75 -7.90 9.81 0.60
CA GLY A 75 -8.84 10.89 0.86
C GLY A 75 -9.55 10.79 2.21
N PRO A 76 -10.50 11.70 2.47
CA PRO A 76 -11.11 11.88 3.79
C PRO A 76 -12.06 10.74 4.21
N ASN A 77 -12.41 9.83 3.30
CA ASN A 77 -13.34 8.73 3.58
C ASN A 77 -12.68 7.56 4.33
N LEU A 78 -11.38 7.64 4.60
CA LEU A 78 -10.60 6.57 5.27
C LEU A 78 -10.56 5.26 4.48
N THR A 79 -10.68 5.33 3.15
CA THR A 79 -10.65 4.15 2.28
C THR A 79 -9.34 3.38 2.41
N PHE A 80 -8.23 4.10 2.61
CA PHE A 80 -6.91 3.51 2.85
C PHE A 80 -6.92 2.57 4.07
N LEU A 81 -7.50 3.04 5.20
CA LEU A 81 -7.60 2.25 6.43
C LEU A 81 -8.55 1.07 6.25
N HIS A 82 -9.73 1.30 5.66
CA HIS A 82 -10.71 0.26 5.38
C HIS A 82 -10.10 -0.89 4.56
N ASN A 83 -9.37 -0.56 3.48
CA ASN A 83 -8.75 -1.56 2.61
C ASN A 83 -7.57 -2.26 3.29
N SER A 84 -6.87 -1.60 4.20
CA SER A 84 -5.85 -2.22 5.04
C SER A 84 -6.46 -3.28 5.96
N ASP A 85 -7.52 -2.92 6.68
CA ASP A 85 -8.20 -3.79 7.64
C ASP A 85 -8.77 -5.03 6.93
N LEU A 86 -9.40 -4.84 5.76
CA LEU A 86 -9.91 -5.94 4.94
C LEU A 86 -8.85 -6.94 4.50
N ARG A 87 -7.60 -6.49 4.36
CA ARG A 87 -6.46 -7.30 3.92
C ARG A 87 -5.61 -7.79 5.11
N GLY A 88 -5.95 -7.39 6.33
CA GLY A 88 -5.23 -7.75 7.55
C GLY A 88 -3.89 -7.02 7.72
N TYR A 89 -3.64 -5.95 6.97
CA TYR A 89 -2.42 -5.17 7.13
C TYR A 89 -2.55 -4.26 8.35
N GLN A 90 -1.59 -4.38 9.27
CA GLN A 90 -1.48 -3.56 10.47
C GLN A 90 -0.53 -2.38 10.22
N PHE A 91 -0.69 -1.27 10.94
CA PHE A 91 0.16 -0.06 10.79
C PHE A 91 0.90 0.35 12.06
N TYR A 92 0.74 -0.38 13.18
CA TYR A 92 1.37 -0.03 14.45
C TYR A 92 2.91 -0.15 14.43
N ASP A 93 3.43 -0.93 13.49
CA ASP A 93 4.83 -1.23 13.24
C ASP A 93 5.41 -0.46 12.05
N THR A 94 4.69 0.56 11.56
CA THR A 94 5.17 1.42 10.47
C THR A 94 6.35 2.27 10.95
N ASP A 95 7.49 2.18 10.26
CA ASP A 95 8.69 2.98 10.55
C ASP A 95 8.53 4.45 10.12
N MET A 96 7.80 4.69 9.03
CA MET A 96 7.70 6.02 8.42
C MET A 96 6.39 6.21 7.68
N ILE A 97 5.84 7.42 7.77
CA ILE A 97 4.75 7.90 6.93
C ILE A 97 5.30 9.04 6.07
N ILE A 98 5.22 8.89 4.75
CA ILE A 98 5.67 9.87 3.75
C ILE A 98 4.42 10.44 3.07
N LEU A 99 4.37 11.76 2.95
CA LEU A 99 3.38 12.45 2.12
C LEU A 99 4.07 12.96 0.87
N SER A 100 3.54 12.62 -0.30
CA SER A 100 4.05 13.10 -1.59
C SER A 100 3.91 14.62 -1.72
N HIS A 101 2.75 15.14 -1.31
CA HIS A 101 2.44 16.56 -1.25
C HIS A 101 1.23 16.82 -0.34
N TRP A 102 0.95 18.09 -0.05
CA TRP A 102 -0.10 18.49 0.90
C TRP A 102 -1.45 18.72 0.22
N HIS A 103 -2.09 17.63 -0.21
CA HIS A 103 -3.42 17.66 -0.80
C HIS A 103 -4.37 16.71 -0.06
N TYR A 104 -5.67 17.00 -0.14
CA TYR A 104 -6.68 16.36 0.72
C TYR A 104 -6.86 14.87 0.41
N ASP A 105 -6.55 14.48 -0.82
CA ASP A 105 -6.63 13.15 -1.40
C ASP A 105 -5.36 12.30 -1.17
N HIS A 106 -4.39 12.84 -0.43
CA HIS A 106 -3.16 12.17 -0.02
C HIS A 106 -2.97 12.12 1.51
N SER A 107 -3.66 13.00 2.25
CA SER A 107 -3.46 13.22 3.70
C SER A 107 -4.70 12.91 4.56
N GLY A 108 -5.72 12.27 3.98
CA GLY A 108 -7.04 12.11 4.60
C GLY A 108 -7.04 11.34 5.92
N TRP A 109 -6.34 10.21 6.01
CA TRP A 109 -6.24 9.46 7.26
C TRP A 109 -5.48 10.22 8.35
N ILE A 110 -4.38 10.88 7.97
CA ILE A 110 -3.51 11.63 8.91
C ILE A 110 -4.30 12.78 9.54
N THR A 111 -4.97 13.58 8.71
CA THR A 111 -5.74 14.75 9.18
C THR A 111 -6.87 14.36 10.14
N LYS A 112 -7.46 13.17 9.96
CA LYS A 112 -8.58 12.69 10.79
C LYS A 112 -8.12 12.01 12.09
N ASN A 113 -6.99 11.31 12.10
CA ASN A 113 -6.51 10.57 13.28
C ASN A 113 -5.60 11.41 14.19
N ILE A 114 -4.79 12.33 13.65
CA ILE A 114 -4.01 13.26 14.49
C ILE A 114 -4.96 14.18 15.29
N ARG A 115 -6.15 14.48 14.75
CA ARG A 115 -7.17 15.28 15.45
C ARG A 115 -7.88 14.54 16.59
N LYS A 116 -7.89 13.20 16.62
CA LYS A 116 -8.55 12.42 17.67
C LYS A 116 -7.77 12.33 18.99
N ASN A 117 -6.47 12.64 18.97
CA ASN A 117 -5.60 12.61 20.15
C ASN A 117 -5.33 14.01 20.75
N ARG A 118 -6.25 14.95 20.54
CA ARG A 118 -6.31 16.28 21.19
C ARG A 118 -7.67 16.46 21.82
#